data_AF-A0A2V1INV7-F1
#
_entry.id   AF-A0A2V1INV7-F1
#
_cell.length_a   1.000
_cell.length_b   1.000
_cell.length_c   1.000
_cell.angle_alpha   90.00
_cell.angle_beta   90.00
_cell.angle_gamma   90.00
#
_symmetry.space_group_name_H-M   'P 1'
#
loop_
_entity.id
_entity.type
_entity.pdbx_description
1 polymer ?
#
loop_
_entity_poly.entity_id
_entity_poly.type
_entity_poly.pdbx_seq_one_letter_code
_entity_poly.pdbx_strand_id
1 'polypeptide(L)' 'MKKIELSADEIQVIHEQLNGEFGAFTATPRQQQLIMGVTDKAVALADELNAFDDVGEDLIAWYYNKYQEQEKENAQNAQ' A
#
# COMPACT_ATOMS: atom_id res chain seq x y z
N MET A 1 -10.39 2.50 -11.50
CA MET A 1 -9.20 2.72 -10.66
C MET A 1 -7.98 2.36 -11.49
N LYS A 2 -6.89 3.15 -11.43
CA LYS A 2 -5.62 2.68 -12.02
C LYS A 2 -5.20 1.37 -11.37
N LYS A 3 -4.56 0.52 -12.16
CA LYS A 3 -3.99 -0.75 -11.68
C LYS A 3 -2.96 -0.45 -10.59
N ILE A 4 -3.17 -0.99 -9.41
CA ILE A 4 -2.22 -0.95 -8.31
C ILE A 4 -1.14 -1.99 -8.61
N GLU A 5 0.10 -1.52 -8.74
CA GLU A 5 1.27 -2.37 -9.00
C GLU A 5 2.28 -2.21 -7.85
N LEU A 6 2.44 -3.31 -7.12
CA LEU A 6 3.40 -3.46 -6.04
C LEU A 6 4.43 -4.53 -6.41
N SER A 7 5.70 -4.22 -6.23
CA SER A 7 6.78 -5.20 -6.29
C SER A 7 6.81 -6.08 -5.03
N ALA A 8 7.50 -7.22 -5.10
CA ALA A 8 7.66 -8.11 -3.95
C ALA A 8 8.31 -7.41 -2.74
N ASP A 9 9.30 -6.54 -2.99
CA ASP A 9 9.95 -5.73 -1.95
C ASP A 9 8.98 -4.74 -1.29
N GLU A 10 8.10 -4.12 -2.09
CA GLU A 10 7.08 -3.21 -1.58
C GLU A 10 6.02 -3.94 -0.76
N ILE A 11 5.57 -5.12 -1.20
CA ILE A 11 4.64 -5.96 -0.44
C ILE A 11 5.26 -6.38 0.89
N GLN A 12 6.53 -6.79 0.88
CA GLN A 12 7.23 -7.19 2.09
C GLN A 12 7.31 -6.03 3.09
N VAL A 13 7.77 -4.85 2.68
CA VAL A 13 7.92 -3.70 3.60
C VAL A 13 6.56 -3.23 4.15
N ILE A 14 5.48 -3.35 3.37
CA ILE A 14 4.12 -3.06 3.82
C ILE A 14 3.73 -4.02 4.95
N HIS A 15 3.96 -5.33 4.78
CA HIS A 15 3.68 -6.32 5.83
C HIS A 15 4.49 -6.05 7.09
N GLU A 16 5.78 -5.79 6.95
CA GLU A 16 6.66 -5.46 8.07
C GLU A 16 6.16 -4.21 8.83
N GLN A 17 5.73 -3.15 8.13
CA GLN A 17 5.15 -1.97 8.77
C GLN A 17 3.81 -2.29 9.48
N LEU A 18 2.89 -2.99 8.80
CA LEU A 18 1.57 -3.32 9.33
C LEU A 18 1.64 -4.28 10.52
N ASN A 19 2.66 -5.13 10.57
CA ASN A 19 2.94 -6.01 11.71
C ASN A 19 3.68 -5.28 12.85
N GLY A 20 4.08 -4.03 12.65
CA GLY A 20 4.83 -3.24 13.63
C GLY A 20 6.29 -3.68 13.78
N GLU A 21 6.86 -4.37 12.79
CA GLU A 21 8.27 -4.80 12.81
C GLU A 21 9.23 -3.60 12.75
N PHE A 22 8.80 -2.52 12.10
CA PHE A 22 9.47 -1.24 12.17
C PHE A 22 8.47 -0.09 12.19
N GLY A 23 8.89 1.05 12.73
CA GLY A 23 8.20 2.32 12.64
C GLY A 23 9.10 3.37 12.00
N ALA A 24 8.60 4.60 11.90
CA ALA A 24 9.31 5.71 11.26
C ALA A 24 10.74 5.95 11.80
N PHE A 25 10.99 5.60 13.06
CA PHE A 25 12.29 5.79 13.72
C PHE A 25 13.18 4.55 13.76
N THR A 26 12.63 3.36 13.46
CA THR A 26 13.37 2.09 13.50
C THR A 26 13.57 1.46 12.13
N ALA A 27 12.97 2.02 11.08
CA ALA A 27 13.16 1.61 9.71
C ALA A 27 14.63 1.73 9.28
N THR A 28 15.13 0.72 8.58
CA THR A 28 16.39 0.84 7.84
C THR A 28 16.24 1.82 6.67
N PRO A 29 17.34 2.39 6.13
CA PRO A 29 17.26 3.28 4.97
C PRO A 29 16.53 2.66 3.76
N ARG A 30 16.69 1.35 3.54
CA ARG A 30 15.99 0.62 2.47
C ARG A 30 14.48 0.55 2.75
N GLN A 31 14.09 0.16 3.97
CA GLN A 31 12.67 0.11 4.36
C GLN A 31 12.02 1.49 4.25
N GLN A 32 12.72 2.54 4.70
CA GLN A 32 12.25 3.90 4.59
C GLN A 32 12.05 4.33 3.13
N GLN A 33 13.00 4.04 2.25
CA GLN A 33 12.86 4.33 0.81
C GLN A 33 11.68 3.61 0.18
N LEU A 34 11.51 2.31 0.47
CA LEU A 34 10.41 1.53 -0.07
C LEU A 34 9.06 2.02 0.46
N ILE A 35 8.94 2.26 1.77
CA ILE A 35 7.66 2.67 2.36
C ILE A 35 7.27 4.09 1.98
N MET A 36 8.24 4.99 1.79
CA MET A 36 7.97 6.31 1.21
C MET A 36 7.44 6.20 -0.22
N GLY A 37 8.04 5.34 -1.06
CA GLY A 37 7.54 5.08 -2.41
C GLY A 37 6.12 4.52 -2.43
N VAL A 38 5.79 3.60 -1.52
CA VAL A 38 4.41 3.10 -1.36
C VAL A 38 3.47 4.21 -0.89
N THR A 39 3.91 5.05 0.05
CA THR A 39 3.12 6.18 0.55
C THR A 39 2.77 7.14 -0.58
N ASP A 40 3.74 7.51 -1.42
CA ASP A 40 3.52 8.41 -2.56
C ASP A 40 2.48 7.83 -3.54
N LYS A 41 2.58 6.53 -3.83
CA LYS A 41 1.60 5.81 -4.66
C LYS A 41 0.21 5.79 -4.00
N ALA A 42 0.15 5.62 -2.69
CA ALA A 42 -1.09 5.58 -1.93
C ALA A 42 -1.78 6.95 -1.90
N VAL A 43 -1.03 8.03 -1.66
CA VAL A 43 -1.53 9.41 -1.73
C VAL A 43 -2.08 9.70 -3.12
N ALA A 44 -1.32 9.35 -4.17
CA ALA A 44 -1.76 9.59 -5.56
C ALA A 44 -3.07 8.85 -5.89
N LEU A 45 -3.25 7.64 -5.34
CA LEU A 45 -4.48 6.87 -5.52
C LEU A 45 -5.66 7.44 -4.72
N ALA A 46 -5.42 7.85 -3.48
CA ALA A 46 -6.43 8.49 -2.64
C ALA A 46 -6.91 9.81 -3.26
N ASP A 47 -6.00 10.60 -3.82
CA ASP A 47 -6.32 11.82 -4.57
C ASP A 47 -7.12 11.53 -5.84
N GLU A 48 -6.68 10.56 -6.66
CA GLU A 48 -7.38 10.17 -7.89
C GLU A 48 -8.82 9.72 -7.63
N LEU A 49 -9.05 9.02 -6.51
CA LEU A 49 -10.37 8.56 -6.11
C LEU A 49 -11.17 9.56 -5.29
N ASN A 50 -10.57 10.70 -4.92
CA ASN A 50 -11.11 11.61 -3.93
C ASN A 50 -11.56 10.85 -2.64
N ALA A 51 -10.70 9.93 -2.20
CA ALA A 51 -10.96 8.96 -1.14
C ALA A 51 -10.19 9.23 0.15
N PHE A 52 -9.61 10.44 0.32
CA PHE A 52 -8.90 10.80 1.56
C PHE A 52 -9.79 10.68 2.80
N ASP A 53 -11.09 10.97 2.68
CA ASP A 53 -12.07 10.78 3.76
C ASP A 53 -12.28 9.30 4.10
N ASP A 54 -12.06 8.39 3.13
CA ASP A 54 -12.23 6.94 3.28
C ASP A 54 -10.94 6.21 3.72
N VAL A 55 -9.78 6.88 3.67
CA VAL A 55 -8.48 6.27 4.02
C VAL A 55 -8.45 5.80 5.48
N GLY A 56 -9.09 6.54 6.39
CA GLY A 56 -9.06 6.25 7.82
C GLY A 56 -7.70 6.59 8.46
N GLU A 57 -7.27 5.76 9.42
CA GLU A 57 -6.09 6.05 10.26
C GLU A 57 -4.75 5.69 9.60
N ASP A 58 -4.73 4.74 8.67
CA ASP A 58 -3.50 4.24 8.06
C ASP A 58 -3.64 4.13 6.53
N LEU A 59 -2.97 5.06 5.84
CA LEU A 59 -2.91 5.13 4.39
C LEU A 59 -2.29 3.88 3.75
N ILE A 60 -1.29 3.27 4.40
CA ILE A 60 -0.62 2.08 3.88
C ILE A 60 -1.55 0.88 4.00
N ALA A 61 -2.25 0.75 5.14
CA ALA A 61 -3.26 -0.30 5.32
C ALA A 61 -4.39 -0.16 4.29
N TRP A 62 -4.91 1.06 4.10
CA TRP A 62 -5.93 1.33 3.08
C TRP A 62 -5.46 0.96 1.67
N TYR A 63 -4.25 1.38 1.30
CA TYR A 63 -3.70 1.11 -0.03
C TYR A 63 -3.47 -0.39 -0.26
N TYR A 64 -2.98 -1.10 0.74
CA TYR A 64 -2.78 -2.55 0.66
C TYR A 64 -4.10 -3.30 0.54
N ASN A 65 -5.16 -2.87 1.24
CA ASN A 65 -6.49 -3.42 1.08
C ASN A 65 -6.99 -3.24 -0.36
N LYS A 66 -6.80 -2.07 -0.96
CA LYS A 66 -7.16 -1.83 -2.37
C LYS A 66 -6.40 -2.72 -3.34
N TYR A 67 -5.11 -2.94 -3.10
CA TYR A 67 -4.33 -3.90 -3.87
C TYR A 67 -4.91 -5.32 -3.77
N GLN A 68 -5.23 -5.78 -2.56
CA GLN A 68 -5.81 -7.11 -2.35
C GLN A 68 -7.21 -7.27 -2.98
N GLU A 69 -8.04 -6.23 -2.94
CA GLU A 69 -9.35 -6.19 -3.60
C GLU A 69 -9.17 -6.40 -5.12
N GLN A 70 -8.26 -5.63 -5.73
CA GLN A 70 -7.94 -5.76 -7.16
C GLN A 70 -7.43 -7.17 -7.52
N GLU A 71 -6.54 -7.76 -6.72
CA GLU A 71 -6.00 -9.09 -7.01
C GLU A 71 -7.08 -10.18 -6.91
N LYS A 72 -8.03 -10.04 -5.98
CA LYS A 72 -9.18 -10.94 -5.88
C LYS A 72 -10.09 -10.81 -7.10
N GLU A 73 -10.41 -9.58 -7.52
CA GLU A 73 -11.22 -9.33 -8.73
C GLU A 73 -10.53 -9.90 -9.97
N ASN A 74 -9.21 -9.69 -10.11
CA ASN A 74 -8.42 -10.25 -11.22
C ASN A 74 -8.44 -11.79 -11.22
N ALA A 75 -8.29 -12.41 -10.05
CA ALA A 75 -8.32 -13.87 -9.92
C ALA A 75 -9.71 -14.45 -10.22
N GLN A 76 -10.78 -13.75 -9.85
CA GLN A 76 -12.17 -14.16 -10.11
C GLN A 76 -12.56 -14.01 -11.58
N ASN A 77 -12.07 -12.98 -12.27
CA ASN A 77 -12.33 -12.74 -13.69
C ASN A 77 -11.49 -13.63 -14.63
N ALA A 78 -10.53 -14.40 -14.09
CA ALA A 78 -9.70 -15.34 -14.83
C ALA A 78 -10.26 -16.78 -14.85
N GLN A 79 -11.45 -17.00 -14.28
CA GLN A 79 -12.17 -18.29 -14.23
C GLN A 79 -13.36 -18.31 -15.18
#